data_AF-A0A2I0F928-F1
#
_entry.id   AF-A0A2I0F928-F1
#
_cell.length_a   1.000
_cell.length_b   1.000
_cell.length_c   1.000
_cell.angle_alpha   90.00
_cell.angle_beta   90.00
_cell.angle_gamma   90.00
#
_symmetry.space_group_name_H-M   'P 1'
#
loop_
_entity.id
_entity.type
_entity.pdbx_description
1 polymer ?
#
loop_
_entity_poly.entity_id
_entity_poly.type
_entity_poly.pdbx_seq_one_letter_code
_entity_poly.pdbx_strand_id
1 'polypeptide(L)'
;MKKSLIVLLFTALFPALLSGCAGLGVATVGAVMYYKSQSHEVATVDIKAPAANIYNTALNIVNNNANVALVQQDDAAMLLDISQDDTAASIKVAQVSRSISQLTISADSSESDGASRVLEGVFKICKELNVECQLSE
;
A
#
# COMPACT_ATOMS: atom_id res chain seq x y z
N MET A 1 12.29 14.32 76.76
CA MET A 1 12.23 15.47 75.84
C MET A 1 13.15 15.19 74.66
N LYS A 2 12.66 15.39 73.42
CA LYS A 2 13.41 15.37 72.13
C LYS A 2 13.91 13.96 71.71
N LYS A 3 13.71 13.45 70.50
CA LYS A 3 13.16 13.94 69.23
C LYS A 3 12.77 12.69 68.41
N SER A 4 11.66 12.80 67.67
CA SER A 4 11.24 11.84 66.65
C SER A 4 12.29 11.63 65.56
N LEU A 5 12.36 10.41 65.02
CA LEU A 5 12.63 10.23 63.59
C LEU A 5 11.77 9.04 63.10
N ILE A 6 10.59 9.39 62.59
CA ILE A 6 9.66 8.48 61.93
C ILE A 6 10.27 8.11 60.58
N VAL A 7 10.61 6.83 60.42
CA VAL A 7 10.94 6.19 59.15
C VAL A 7 9.61 5.88 58.47
N LEU A 8 9.22 6.70 57.47
CA LEU A 8 8.11 6.39 56.58
C LEU A 8 8.66 5.90 55.25
N LEU A 9 8.61 4.58 55.07
CA LEU A 9 8.73 3.89 53.80
C LEU A 9 7.70 4.48 52.82
N PHE A 10 8.17 5.17 51.77
CA PHE A 10 7.39 5.39 50.56
C PHE A 10 7.75 4.31 49.54
N THR A 11 7.12 3.15 49.69
CA THR A 11 7.00 2.15 48.63
C THR A 11 5.99 2.65 47.59
N ALA A 12 6.43 3.57 46.75
CA ALA A 12 5.69 3.91 45.54
C ALA A 12 5.96 2.82 44.48
N LEU A 13 4.97 1.93 44.34
CA LEU A 13 4.76 1.12 43.15
C LEU A 13 4.93 2.00 41.90
N PHE A 14 6.04 1.81 41.17
CA PHE A 14 6.10 2.20 39.76
C PHE A 14 5.46 1.07 38.95
N PRO A 15 4.26 1.24 38.37
CA PRO A 15 3.72 0.25 37.46
C PRO A 15 4.64 0.16 36.24
N ALA A 16 4.90 -1.09 35.85
CA ALA A 16 5.82 -1.48 34.81
C ALA A 16 5.68 -0.61 33.55
N LEU A 17 6.80 0.00 33.15
CA LEU A 17 7.06 0.39 31.78
C LEU A 17 7.02 -0.89 30.93
N LEU A 18 5.83 -1.27 30.48
CA LEU A 18 5.69 -2.11 29.30
C LEU A 18 6.13 -1.27 28.10
N SER A 19 7.46 -1.15 27.94
CA SER A 19 8.12 -0.82 26.68
C SER A 19 7.96 -1.98 25.70
N GLY A 20 6.72 -2.42 25.52
CA GLY A 20 6.37 -3.31 24.43
C GLY A 20 6.48 -2.48 23.16
N CYS A 21 7.48 -2.78 22.33
CA CYS A 21 7.42 -2.48 20.91
C CYS A 21 6.23 -3.23 20.32
N ALA A 22 5.01 -2.74 20.55
CA ALA A 22 3.82 -3.14 19.82
C ALA A 22 3.83 -2.42 18.45
N GLY A 23 4.95 -2.50 17.74
CA GLY A 23 5.00 -2.29 16.29
C GLY A 23 4.65 -3.61 15.62
N LEU A 24 3.49 -4.17 15.96
CA LEU A 24 2.93 -5.30 15.23
C LEU A 24 2.41 -4.73 13.92
N GLY A 25 3.21 -4.88 12.87
CA GLY A 25 2.90 -4.50 11.50
C GLY A 25 1.62 -5.15 11.01
N VAL A 26 0.49 -4.54 11.34
CA VAL A 26 -0.72 -4.68 10.55
C VAL A 26 -0.49 -3.83 9.31
N ALA A 27 -0.43 -4.46 8.14
CA ALA A 27 -0.53 -3.72 6.89
C ALA A 27 -1.84 -2.93 6.98
N THR A 28 -1.72 -1.61 7.13
CA THR A 28 -2.88 -0.74 7.24
C THR A 28 -3.54 -0.72 5.88
N VAL A 29 -4.80 -1.14 5.81
CA VAL A 29 -5.59 -1.04 4.58
C VAL A 29 -5.52 0.41 4.10
N GLY A 30 -5.21 0.59 2.82
CA GLY A 30 -5.00 1.90 2.20
C GLY A 30 -3.56 2.43 2.29
N ALA A 31 -2.65 1.81 3.04
CA ALA A 31 -1.24 2.18 2.99
C ALA A 31 -0.59 1.64 1.71
N VAL A 32 -0.05 2.56 0.92
CA VAL A 32 0.66 2.28 -0.32
C VAL A 32 2.13 2.08 0.01
N MET A 33 2.62 0.87 -0.20
CA MET A 33 4.04 0.55 -0.18
C MET A 33 4.63 0.83 -1.56
N TYR A 34 5.71 1.61 -1.62
CA TYR A 34 6.38 1.95 -2.87
C TYR A 34 7.86 1.59 -2.79
N TYR A 35 8.37 0.95 -3.84
CA TYR A 35 9.77 0.55 -3.97
C TYR A 35 10.27 0.88 -5.38
N LYS A 36 11.43 1.56 -5.45
CA LYS A 36 12.15 1.82 -6.69
C LYS A 36 13.56 1.26 -6.60
N SER A 37 13.95 0.52 -7.63
CA SER A 37 15.31 0.07 -7.90
C SER A 37 15.84 0.76 -9.17
N GLN A 38 17.05 0.42 -9.60
CA GLN A 38 17.62 0.96 -10.85
C GLN A 38 16.77 0.58 -12.08
N SER A 39 16.20 -0.63 -12.11
CA SER A 39 15.50 -1.16 -13.30
C SER A 39 14.01 -1.38 -13.12
N HIS A 40 13.47 -1.30 -11.89
CA HIS A 40 12.05 -1.56 -11.63
C HIS A 40 11.46 -0.63 -10.57
N GLU A 41 10.20 -0.28 -10.75
CA GLU A 41 9.33 0.38 -9.78
C GLU A 41 8.13 -0.53 -9.44
N VAL A 42 7.75 -0.57 -8.17
CA VAL A 42 6.59 -1.34 -7.70
C VAL A 42 5.83 -0.52 -6.66
N ALA A 43 4.50 -0.43 -6.82
CA ALA A 43 3.59 0.09 -5.82
C ALA A 43 2.53 -0.96 -5.46
N THR A 44 2.31 -1.17 -4.17
CA THR A 44 1.38 -2.17 -3.64
C THR A 44 0.47 -1.55 -2.59
N VAL A 45 -0.82 -1.90 -2.59
CA VAL A 45 -1.77 -1.48 -1.56
C VAL A 45 -2.81 -2.56 -1.29
N ASP A 46 -3.11 -2.79 -0.01
CA ASP A 46 -4.23 -3.61 0.40
C ASP A 46 -5.49 -2.73 0.48
N ILE A 47 -6.52 -3.08 -0.28
CA ILE A 47 -7.77 -2.32 -0.41
C ILE A 47 -8.93 -3.16 0.13
N LYS A 48 -9.80 -2.51 0.93
CA LYS A 48 -11.06 -3.12 1.40
C LYS A 48 -12.13 -3.15 0.31
N ALA A 49 -11.91 -3.97 -0.71
CA ALA A 49 -12.83 -4.21 -1.80
C ALA A 49 -12.66 -5.63 -2.37
N PRO A 50 -13.69 -6.21 -3.01
CA PRO A 50 -13.55 -7.44 -3.77
C PRO A 50 -12.53 -7.30 -4.91
N ALA A 51 -11.70 -8.32 -5.13
CA ALA A 51 -10.65 -8.30 -6.15
C ALA A 51 -11.21 -7.98 -7.56
N ALA A 52 -12.36 -8.56 -7.90
CA ALA A 52 -13.04 -8.28 -9.17
C ALA A 52 -13.40 -6.79 -9.36
N ASN A 53 -13.80 -6.09 -8.30
CA ASN A 53 -14.12 -4.66 -8.41
C ASN A 53 -12.85 -3.84 -8.71
N ILE A 54 -11.75 -4.14 -8.01
CA ILE A 54 -10.47 -3.45 -8.23
C ILE A 54 -9.95 -3.73 -9.66
N TYR A 55 -10.00 -4.98 -10.09
CA TYR A 55 -9.58 -5.40 -11.42
C TYR A 55 -10.37 -4.72 -12.53
N ASN A 56 -11.71 -4.72 -12.43
CA ASN A 56 -12.58 -4.07 -13.40
C ASN A 56 -12.35 -2.54 -13.43
N THR A 57 -12.13 -1.91 -12.28
CA THR A 57 -11.77 -0.49 -12.22
C THR A 57 -10.44 -0.22 -12.91
N ALA A 58 -9.42 -1.04 -12.67
CA ALA A 58 -8.13 -0.92 -13.35
C ALA A 58 -8.27 -1.09 -14.87
N LEU A 59 -8.99 -2.12 -15.32
CA LEU A 59 -9.27 -2.37 -16.74
C LEU A 59 -10.01 -1.19 -17.39
N ASN A 60 -11.00 -0.62 -16.70
CA ASN A 60 -11.72 0.57 -17.18
C ASN A 60 -10.80 1.79 -17.28
N ILE A 61 -9.92 2.01 -16.31
CA ILE A 61 -8.94 3.10 -16.36
C ILE A 61 -7.99 2.94 -17.54
N VAL A 62 -7.51 1.72 -17.79
CA VAL A 62 -6.62 1.40 -18.92
C VAL A 62 -7.36 1.63 -20.24
N ASN A 63 -8.54 1.04 -20.43
CA ASN A 63 -9.31 1.13 -21.68
C ASN A 63 -9.74 2.57 -22.03
N ASN A 64 -9.91 3.43 -21.03
CA ASN A 64 -10.30 4.84 -21.23
C ASN A 64 -9.11 5.80 -21.30
N ASN A 65 -7.86 5.31 -21.29
CA ASN A 65 -6.67 6.14 -21.35
C ASN A 65 -5.95 5.97 -22.69
N ALA A 66 -6.06 6.97 -23.57
CA ALA A 66 -5.44 6.94 -24.90
C ALA A 66 -3.90 6.87 -24.89
N ASN A 67 -3.26 7.19 -23.75
CA ASN A 67 -1.80 7.12 -23.60
C ASN A 67 -1.33 5.75 -23.09
N VAL A 68 -2.24 4.82 -22.81
CA VAL A 68 -1.92 3.47 -22.30
C VAL A 68 -2.45 2.44 -23.30
N ALA A 69 -1.57 1.57 -23.77
CA ALA A 69 -1.95 0.41 -24.58
C ALA A 69 -2.10 -0.81 -23.68
N LEU A 70 -3.23 -1.51 -23.79
CA LEU A 70 -3.41 -2.85 -23.20
C LEU A 70 -2.69 -3.87 -24.08
N VAL A 71 -1.67 -4.53 -23.53
CA VAL A 71 -0.83 -5.52 -24.22
C VAL A 71 -1.39 -6.93 -24.01
N GLN A 72 -1.75 -7.26 -22.77
CA GLN A 72 -2.36 -8.54 -22.40
C GLN A 72 -3.40 -8.35 -21.31
N GLN A 73 -4.47 -9.15 -21.38
CA GLN A 73 -5.50 -9.25 -20.36
C GLN A 73 -5.71 -10.72 -20.01
N ASP A 74 -5.54 -11.07 -18.74
CA ASP A 74 -5.87 -12.38 -18.18
C ASP A 74 -6.84 -12.19 -17.02
N ASP A 75 -8.14 -12.34 -17.31
CA ASP A 75 -9.23 -12.17 -16.36
C ASP A 75 -9.20 -13.22 -15.24
N ALA A 76 -8.77 -14.45 -15.55
CA ALA A 76 -8.71 -15.54 -14.59
C ALA A 76 -7.60 -15.30 -13.56
N ALA A 77 -6.48 -14.74 -14.01
CA ALA A 77 -5.38 -14.36 -13.15
C ALA A 77 -5.51 -12.93 -12.59
N MET A 78 -6.54 -12.16 -12.98
CA MET A 78 -6.69 -10.73 -12.66
C MET A 78 -5.41 -9.93 -12.92
N LEU A 79 -4.88 -10.11 -14.13
CA LEU A 79 -3.62 -9.52 -14.60
C LEU A 79 -3.88 -8.69 -15.86
N LEU A 80 -3.29 -7.50 -15.91
CA LEU A 80 -3.21 -6.66 -17.11
C LEU A 80 -1.74 -6.32 -17.35
N ASP A 81 -1.23 -6.62 -18.54
CA ASP A 81 0.03 -6.05 -18.98
C ASP A 81 -0.27 -4.89 -19.93
N ILE A 82 0.41 -3.77 -19.69
CA ILE A 82 0.20 -2.52 -20.40
C ILE A 82 1.53 -1.95 -20.88
N SER A 83 1.45 -1.06 -21.85
CA SER A 83 2.56 -0.20 -22.25
C SER A 83 2.09 1.25 -22.23
N GLN A 84 2.91 2.14 -21.67
CA GLN A 84 2.68 3.58 -21.76
C GLN A 84 4.04 4.26 -21.92
N ASP A 85 4.16 5.14 -22.91
CA ASP A 85 5.41 5.80 -23.30
C ASP A 85 6.58 4.81 -23.44
N ASP A 86 6.36 3.72 -24.20
CA ASP A 86 7.31 2.61 -24.43
C ASP A 86 7.80 1.87 -23.17
N THR A 87 7.22 2.16 -22.00
CA THR A 87 7.53 1.48 -20.74
C THR A 87 6.52 0.37 -20.49
N ALA A 88 7.01 -0.86 -20.33
CA ALA A 88 6.18 -1.99 -19.94
C ALA A 88 5.79 -1.88 -18.46
N ALA A 89 4.53 -2.17 -18.17
CA ALA A 89 4.01 -2.24 -16.81
C ALA A 89 2.97 -3.36 -16.68
N SER A 90 2.76 -3.79 -15.44
CA SER A 90 1.81 -4.84 -15.10
C SER A 90 0.95 -4.40 -13.92
N ILE A 91 -0.35 -4.69 -13.99
CA ILE A 91 -1.32 -4.47 -12.94
C ILE A 91 -1.87 -5.83 -12.52
N LYS A 92 -1.64 -6.20 -11.26
CA LYS A 92 -2.10 -7.46 -10.68
C LYS A 92 -3.03 -7.17 -9.52
N VAL A 93 -4.14 -7.93 -9.45
CA VAL A 93 -5.00 -7.95 -8.27
C VAL A 93 -5.02 -9.36 -7.68
N ALA A 94 -4.81 -9.47 -6.37
CA ALA A 94 -4.86 -10.74 -5.64
C ALA A 94 -5.82 -10.63 -4.45
N GLN A 95 -6.61 -11.67 -4.21
CA GLN A 95 -7.47 -11.71 -3.02
C GLN A 95 -6.63 -12.09 -1.79
N VAL A 96 -6.61 -11.22 -0.77
CA VAL A 96 -5.90 -11.47 0.50
C VAL A 96 -6.85 -12.13 1.51
N SER A 97 -8.10 -11.66 1.56
CA SER A 97 -9.15 -12.23 2.40
C SER A 97 -10.53 -12.01 1.76
N ARG A 98 -11.61 -12.37 2.47
CA ARG A 98 -12.99 -12.17 1.97
C ARG A 98 -13.32 -10.72 1.64
N SER A 99 -12.68 -9.75 2.29
CA SER A 99 -13.00 -8.32 2.16
C SER A 99 -11.79 -7.44 1.86
N ILE A 100 -10.59 -8.01 1.73
CA ILE A 100 -9.35 -7.30 1.43
C ILE A 100 -8.71 -7.95 0.21
N SER A 101 -8.29 -7.12 -0.74
CA SER A 101 -7.57 -7.53 -1.94
C SER A 101 -6.37 -6.61 -2.12
N GLN A 102 -5.28 -7.17 -2.61
CA GLN A 102 -4.04 -6.46 -2.89
C GLN A 102 -4.03 -6.01 -4.35
N LEU A 103 -3.75 -4.74 -4.58
CA LEU A 103 -3.41 -4.18 -5.87
C LEU A 103 -1.89 -4.01 -5.93
N THR A 104 -1.27 -4.54 -6.97
CA THR A 104 0.15 -4.35 -7.26
C THR A 104 0.30 -3.79 -8.66
N ILE A 105 1.05 -2.70 -8.81
CA ILE A 105 1.46 -2.16 -10.10
C ILE A 105 2.99 -2.17 -10.15
N SER A 106 3.56 -2.79 -11.18
CA SER A 106 5.00 -2.81 -11.42
C SER A 106 5.32 -2.29 -12.82
N ALA A 107 6.45 -1.62 -12.97
CA ALA A 107 6.93 -1.14 -14.26
C ALA A 107 8.47 -1.19 -14.31
N ASP A 108 9.03 -1.17 -15.51
CA ASP A 108 10.44 -0.87 -15.67
C ASP A 108 10.71 0.58 -15.22
N SER A 109 11.78 0.76 -14.43
CA SER A 109 12.20 2.07 -13.93
C SER A 109 12.76 2.90 -15.08
N SER A 110 12.40 4.19 -15.10
CA SER A 110 13.11 5.18 -15.89
C SER A 110 14.01 6.03 -14.99
N GLU A 111 15.15 6.46 -15.53
CA GLU A 111 16.11 7.39 -14.89
C GLU A 111 15.54 8.80 -14.65
N SER A 112 14.24 9.03 -14.88
CA SER A 112 13.64 10.33 -14.70
C SER A 112 13.27 10.60 -13.24
N ASP A 113 13.57 11.82 -12.77
CA ASP A 113 13.17 12.36 -11.46
C ASP A 113 11.68 12.77 -11.37
N GLY A 114 10.86 12.28 -12.31
CA GLY A 114 9.43 12.58 -12.37
C GLY A 114 8.61 11.84 -11.30
N ALA A 115 7.32 12.18 -11.19
CA ALA A 115 6.40 11.44 -10.35
C ALA A 115 6.31 9.98 -10.81
N SER A 116 6.31 9.03 -9.85
CA SER A 116 6.29 7.60 -10.17
C SER A 116 4.95 7.19 -10.77
N ARG A 117 5.01 6.64 -12.00
CA ARG A 117 3.82 6.22 -12.75
C ARG A 117 3.09 5.06 -12.08
N VAL A 118 3.81 4.15 -11.41
CA VAL A 118 3.18 3.06 -10.66
C VAL A 118 2.42 3.59 -9.44
N LEU A 119 2.97 4.60 -8.76
CA LEU A 119 2.34 5.23 -7.60
C LEU A 119 1.09 6.03 -8.01
N GLU A 120 1.20 6.80 -9.10
CA GLU A 120 0.05 7.51 -9.69
C GLU A 120 -1.07 6.55 -10.10
N GLY A 121 -0.72 5.42 -10.71
CA GLY A 121 -1.67 4.37 -11.10
C GLY A 121 -2.45 3.83 -9.89
N VAL A 122 -1.75 3.52 -8.79
CA VAL A 122 -2.37 3.06 -7.54
C VAL A 122 -3.34 4.11 -7.01
N PHE A 123 -2.91 5.36 -6.86
CA PHE A 123 -3.78 6.41 -6.33
C PHE A 123 -4.98 6.69 -7.23
N LYS A 124 -4.83 6.60 -8.56
CA LYS A 124 -5.95 6.74 -9.49
C LYS A 124 -7.00 5.64 -9.31
N ILE A 125 -6.58 4.38 -9.16
CA ILE A 125 -7.49 3.26 -8.90
C ILE A 125 -8.17 3.43 -7.54
N CYS A 126 -7.44 3.80 -6.49
CA CYS A 126 -8.03 4.08 -5.18
C CYS A 126 -9.09 5.19 -5.25
N LYS A 127 -8.79 6.28 -5.95
CA LYS A 127 -9.73 7.39 -6.15
C LYS A 127 -11.01 6.95 -6.88
N GLU A 128 -10.88 6.17 -7.95
CA GLU A 128 -12.03 5.69 -8.73
C GLU A 128 -12.90 4.70 -7.93
N LEU A 129 -12.29 3.95 -7.01
CA LEU A 129 -12.99 3.09 -6.06
C LEU A 129 -13.59 3.85 -4.87
N ASN A 130 -13.35 5.15 -4.75
CA ASN A 130 -13.71 5.98 -3.59
C ASN A 130 -13.18 5.40 -2.27
N VAL A 131 -11.93 4.93 -2.28
CA VAL A 131 -11.20 4.46 -1.09
C VAL A 131 -10.01 5.38 -0.82
N GLU A 132 -9.73 5.58 0.46
CA GLU A 132 -8.58 6.37 0.88
C GLU A 132 -7.31 5.52 0.80
N CYS A 133 -6.33 6.03 0.07
CA CYS A 133 -4.99 5.45 -0.01
C CYS A 133 -3.96 6.54 0.29
N GLN A 134 -2.94 6.21 1.09
CA GLN A 134 -1.87 7.12 1.49
C GLN A 134 -0.53 6.40 1.37
N LEU A 135 0.52 7.11 0.98
CA LEU A 135 1.87 6.54 0.97
C LEU A 135 2.27 6.15 2.40
N SER A 136 2.78 4.93 2.58
CA SER A 136 3.35 4.54 3.89
C SER A 136 4.62 5.33 4.15
N GLU A 137 4.70 5.96 5.32
CA GLU A 137 5.92 6.58 5.85
C GLU A 137 6.94 5.53 6.30
#